data_AF-A0A354W8E1-F1
#
_entry.id   AF-A0A354W8E1-F1
#
_cell.length_a   1.000
_cell.length_b   1.000
_cell.length_c   1.000
_cell.angle_alpha   90.00
_cell.angle_beta   90.00
_cell.angle_gamma   90.00
#
_symmetry.space_group_name_H-M   'P 1'
#
loop_
_entity.id
_entity.type
_entity.pdbx_description
1 polymer ?
#
loop_
_entity_poly.entity_id
_entity_poly.type
_entity_poly.pdbx_seq_one_letter_code
_entity_poly.pdbx_strand_id
1 'polypeptide(L)'
;YYRALVALSKNKKWIAPNFSAHTMDASTAILWGRFLVKANLYKTLNELLQPLAEDRPDVLNLWLRYYLHIENWEEAIRVGLKSTALVFHQPWVHGALAWLFVKTGDIEAARTAKAVQHAILPEQNEAPLFVVTGPPRSGTSLAMQLLQSLGIEPITDETRKADNFNAAGYFEHEKIKNWTFDVQWLKGHRGRSVKIVAPLLVKAPLPEGPKVILAMRRESQALLKSQRHMMGVESAPLQWDELDRWEKAHDEMALLFAMDAHATVIELWFEDLMEAEQQGAVSPRLMQSLAVLTKVLKKTVDISNLKGVVKTQLRRF
;
A
#
# COMPACT_ATOMS: atom_id res chain seq x y z
N TYR A 1 25.92 -12.14 -4.11
CA TYR A 1 24.52 -12.03 -3.68
C TYR A 1 24.36 -12.04 -2.16
N TYR A 2 24.64 -13.15 -1.46
CA TYR A 2 24.39 -13.27 0.00
C TYR A 2 25.04 -12.18 0.86
N ARG A 3 26.26 -11.71 0.50
CA ARG A 3 26.88 -10.57 1.20
C ARG A 3 26.03 -9.29 1.14
N ALA A 4 25.42 -9.00 -0.02
CA ALA A 4 24.52 -7.85 -0.18
C ALA A 4 23.22 -8.05 0.60
N LEU A 5 22.68 -9.27 0.61
CA LEU A 5 21.50 -9.61 1.41
C LEU A 5 21.74 -9.42 2.91
N VAL A 6 22.88 -9.91 3.42
CA VAL A 6 23.28 -9.73 4.83
C VAL A 6 23.51 -8.25 5.14
N ALA A 7 24.17 -7.51 4.25
CA ALA A 7 24.37 -6.07 4.43
C ALA A 7 23.02 -5.32 4.51
N LEU A 8 22.08 -5.60 3.59
CA LEU A 8 20.74 -5.03 3.60
C LEU A 8 20.00 -5.34 4.91
N SER A 9 20.03 -6.60 5.37
CA SER A 9 19.39 -7.00 6.63
C SER A 9 19.95 -6.28 7.87
N LYS A 10 21.20 -5.82 7.80
CA LYS A 10 21.90 -5.10 8.88
C LYS A 10 21.90 -3.58 8.66
N ASN A 11 21.12 -3.09 7.69
CA ASN A 11 21.11 -1.69 7.26
C ASN A 11 22.52 -1.13 6.95
N LYS A 12 23.40 -1.97 6.39
CA LYS A 12 24.78 -1.62 6.02
C LYS A 12 24.84 -1.24 4.54
N LYS A 13 25.80 -0.35 4.21
CA LYS A 13 26.13 -0.04 2.80
C LYS A 13 26.53 -1.33 2.07
N TRP A 14 26.07 -1.44 0.84
CA TRP A 14 26.43 -2.51 -0.09
C TRP A 14 26.53 -1.90 -1.50
N ILE A 15 27.26 -2.59 -2.37
CA ILE A 15 27.49 -2.15 -3.74
C ILE A 15 26.98 -3.26 -4.66
N ALA A 16 26.17 -2.89 -5.65
CA ALA A 16 25.75 -3.82 -6.68
C ALA A 16 26.97 -4.25 -7.50
N PRO A 17 27.09 -5.54 -7.89
CA PRO A 17 28.11 -5.96 -8.83
C PRO A 17 28.05 -5.15 -10.13
N ASN A 18 29.20 -4.97 -10.79
CA ASN A 18 29.19 -4.53 -12.17
C ASN A 18 28.68 -5.67 -13.05
N PHE A 19 27.40 -5.61 -13.41
CA PHE A 19 26.73 -6.64 -14.20
C PHE A 19 27.21 -6.71 -15.66
N SER A 20 27.86 -5.65 -16.15
CA SER A 20 28.41 -5.59 -17.50
C SER A 20 29.81 -6.22 -17.63
N ALA A 21 30.46 -6.55 -16.51
CA ALA A 21 31.85 -7.00 -16.52
C ALA A 21 32.01 -8.50 -16.87
N HIS A 22 30.98 -9.32 -16.68
CA HIS A 22 31.03 -10.76 -16.92
C HIS A 22 29.67 -11.27 -17.40
N THR A 23 29.68 -12.30 -18.24
CA THR A 23 28.46 -13.01 -18.62
C THR A 23 27.84 -13.68 -17.39
N MET A 24 26.56 -13.39 -17.16
CA MET A 24 25.80 -13.94 -16.04
C MET A 24 24.72 -14.86 -16.58
N ASP A 25 24.59 -16.05 -16.00
CA ASP A 25 23.48 -16.93 -16.37
C ASP A 25 22.13 -16.31 -15.95
N ALA A 26 21.08 -16.67 -16.67
CA ALA A 26 19.75 -16.10 -16.45
C ALA A 26 19.23 -16.32 -15.02
N SER A 27 19.52 -17.45 -14.38
CA SER A 27 19.03 -17.74 -13.03
C SER A 27 19.68 -16.83 -11.98
N THR A 28 20.99 -16.60 -12.09
CA THR A 28 21.72 -15.66 -11.24
C THR A 28 21.26 -14.22 -11.50
N ALA A 29 21.02 -13.85 -12.76
CA ALA A 29 20.50 -12.53 -13.11
C ALA A 29 19.08 -12.30 -12.55
N ILE A 30 18.19 -13.30 -12.63
CA ILE A 30 16.84 -13.24 -12.04
C ILE A 30 16.94 -13.04 -10.51
N LEU A 31 17.84 -13.75 -9.84
CA LEU A 31 18.05 -13.64 -8.40
C LEU A 31 18.48 -12.22 -8.00
N TRP A 32 19.42 -11.62 -8.72
CA TRP A 32 19.84 -10.23 -8.54
C TRP A 32 18.73 -9.24 -8.90
N GLY A 33 18.01 -9.46 -10.00
CA GLY A 33 16.92 -8.59 -10.44
C GLY A 33 15.82 -8.48 -9.38
N ARG A 34 15.40 -9.61 -8.80
CA ARG A 34 14.44 -9.62 -7.68
C ARG A 34 14.94 -8.83 -6.47
N PHE A 35 16.24 -8.87 -6.19
CA PHE A 35 16.86 -8.11 -5.11
C PHE A 35 16.92 -6.60 -5.43
N LEU A 36 17.27 -6.23 -6.66
CA LEU A 36 17.32 -4.83 -7.11
C LEU A 36 15.95 -4.16 -7.06
N VAL A 37 14.89 -4.88 -7.47
CA VAL A 37 13.50 -4.42 -7.29
C VAL A 37 13.21 -4.12 -5.82
N LYS A 38 13.52 -5.06 -4.92
CA LYS A 38 13.30 -4.88 -3.46
C LYS A 38 14.12 -3.73 -2.87
N ALA A 39 15.30 -3.47 -3.45
CA ALA A 39 16.18 -2.37 -3.06
C ALA A 39 15.86 -1.04 -3.76
N ASN A 40 14.83 -0.99 -4.61
CA ASN A 40 14.44 0.18 -5.40
C ASN A 40 15.57 0.71 -6.32
N LEU A 41 16.38 -0.19 -6.89
CA LEU A 41 17.50 0.14 -7.79
C LEU A 41 17.17 -0.16 -9.25
N TYR A 42 16.17 0.54 -9.81
CA TYR A 42 15.67 0.28 -11.16
C TYR A 42 16.64 0.65 -12.29
N LYS A 43 17.53 1.63 -12.08
CA LYS A 43 18.59 1.94 -13.05
C LYS A 43 19.53 0.75 -13.24
N THR A 44 20.00 0.17 -12.12
CA THR A 44 20.86 -1.02 -12.15
C THR A 44 20.10 -2.26 -12.61
N LEU A 45 18.79 -2.34 -12.34
CA LEU A 45 17.94 -3.40 -12.88
C LEU A 45 17.93 -3.36 -14.41
N ASN A 46 17.76 -2.19 -15.03
CA ASN A 46 17.83 -2.04 -16.48
C ASN A 46 19.16 -2.59 -17.02
N GLU A 47 20.28 -2.14 -16.48
CA GLU A 47 21.64 -2.58 -16.88
C GLU A 47 21.79 -4.12 -16.80
N LEU A 48 21.25 -4.74 -15.74
CA LEU A 48 21.26 -6.19 -15.56
C LEU A 48 20.41 -6.93 -16.60
N LEU A 49 19.28 -6.35 -17.01
CA LEU A 49 18.31 -7.03 -17.89
C LEU A 49 18.65 -6.89 -19.38
N GLN A 50 19.32 -5.80 -19.80
CA GLN A 50 19.67 -5.53 -21.21
C GLN A 50 20.29 -6.72 -21.98
N PRO A 51 21.27 -7.47 -21.42
CA PRO A 51 21.87 -8.59 -22.16
C PRO A 51 21.03 -9.87 -22.15
N LEU A 52 19.91 -9.92 -21.42
CA LEU A 52 19.10 -11.13 -21.24
C LEU A 52 18.03 -11.23 -22.32
N ALA A 53 17.84 -12.43 -22.85
CA ALA A 53 16.72 -12.72 -23.74
C ALA A 53 15.37 -12.62 -23.00
N GLU A 54 14.38 -12.04 -23.67
CA GLU A 54 13.00 -11.92 -23.21
C GLU A 54 12.16 -13.18 -23.51
N ASP A 55 12.74 -14.38 -23.43
CA ASP A 55 12.07 -15.66 -23.68
C ASP A 55 11.70 -16.39 -22.37
N ARG A 56 12.11 -15.84 -21.22
CA ARG A 56 11.81 -16.36 -19.89
C ARG A 56 10.76 -15.52 -19.18
N PRO A 57 9.68 -16.12 -18.63
CA PRO A 57 8.65 -15.41 -17.87
C PRO A 57 9.22 -14.59 -16.71
N ASP A 58 10.20 -15.11 -15.97
CA ASP A 58 10.84 -14.39 -14.86
C ASP A 58 11.59 -13.12 -15.30
N VAL A 59 12.21 -13.14 -16.48
CA VAL A 59 12.92 -11.98 -17.04
C VAL A 59 11.90 -10.95 -17.51
N LEU A 60 10.87 -11.39 -18.23
CA LEU A 60 9.74 -10.55 -18.64
C LEU A 60 9.03 -9.90 -17.45
N ASN A 61 8.87 -10.62 -16.34
CA ASN A 61 8.29 -10.10 -15.11
C ASN A 61 9.17 -9.04 -14.44
N LEU A 62 10.50 -9.12 -14.58
CA LEU A 62 11.42 -8.08 -14.12
C LEU A 62 11.36 -6.85 -15.03
N TRP A 63 11.27 -7.04 -16.34
CA TRP A 63 11.00 -5.96 -17.30
C TRP A 63 9.66 -5.27 -17.02
N LEU A 64 8.60 -6.03 -16.74
CA LEU A 64 7.29 -5.48 -16.38
C LEU A 64 7.40 -4.54 -15.18
N ARG A 65 8.14 -4.94 -14.13
CA ARG A 65 8.38 -4.09 -12.96
C ARG A 65 9.18 -2.84 -13.30
N TYR A 66 10.18 -2.97 -14.17
CA TYR A 66 10.96 -1.82 -14.64
C TYR A 66 10.09 -0.83 -15.42
N TYR A 67 9.31 -1.31 -16.40
CA TYR A 67 8.46 -0.46 -17.22
C TYR A 67 7.31 0.18 -16.43
N LEU A 68 6.75 -0.53 -15.45
CA LEU A 68 5.82 0.07 -14.48
C LEU A 68 6.49 1.21 -13.69
N HIS A 69 7.76 1.07 -13.30
CA HIS A 69 8.49 2.08 -12.54
C HIS A 69 8.83 3.33 -13.36
N ILE A 70 9.22 3.16 -14.63
CA ILE A 70 9.55 4.29 -15.52
C ILE A 70 8.34 4.80 -16.31
N GLU A 71 7.14 4.31 -15.98
CA GLU A 71 5.88 4.73 -16.58
C GLU A 71 5.78 4.49 -18.11
N ASN A 72 6.46 3.47 -18.61
CA ASN A 72 6.35 3.05 -20.01
C ASN A 72 5.26 1.97 -20.16
N TRP A 73 4.02 2.43 -20.31
CA TRP A 73 2.84 1.56 -20.29
C TRP A 73 2.78 0.59 -21.48
N GLU A 74 3.21 1.04 -22.67
CA GLU A 74 3.20 0.23 -23.89
C GLU A 74 4.13 -0.99 -23.75
N GLU A 75 5.37 -0.76 -23.33
CA GLU A 75 6.32 -1.84 -23.09
C GLU A 75 5.91 -2.72 -21.92
N ALA A 76 5.33 -2.14 -20.85
CA ALA A 76 4.77 -2.91 -19.74
C ALA A 76 3.68 -3.88 -20.21
N ILE A 77 2.74 -3.43 -21.05
CA ILE A 77 1.70 -4.30 -21.62
C ILE A 77 2.35 -5.39 -22.49
N ARG A 78 3.28 -5.02 -23.38
CA ARG A 78 3.96 -5.96 -24.29
C ARG A 78 4.63 -7.10 -23.53
N VAL A 79 5.45 -6.79 -22.53
CA VAL A 79 6.16 -7.83 -21.75
C VAL A 79 5.22 -8.61 -20.84
N GLY A 80 4.16 -7.97 -20.31
CA GLY A 80 3.13 -8.63 -19.53
C GLY A 80 2.37 -9.68 -20.33
N LEU A 81 1.90 -9.33 -21.53
CA LEU A 81 1.22 -10.24 -22.45
C LEU A 81 2.13 -11.37 -22.91
N LYS A 82 3.39 -11.06 -23.24
CA LYS A 82 4.37 -12.08 -23.61
C LYS A 82 4.64 -13.05 -22.45
N SER A 83 4.71 -12.55 -21.22
CA SER A 83 4.90 -13.38 -20.03
C SER A 83 3.72 -14.32 -19.81
N THR A 84 2.47 -13.83 -19.92
CA THR A 84 1.28 -14.65 -19.74
C THR A 84 1.03 -15.64 -20.87
N ALA A 85 1.51 -15.35 -22.09
CA ALA A 85 1.51 -16.30 -23.20
C ALA A 85 2.45 -17.50 -22.96
N LEU A 86 3.58 -17.27 -22.30
CA LEU A 86 4.53 -18.34 -21.93
C LEU A 86 4.07 -19.12 -20.70
N VAL A 87 3.57 -18.43 -19.67
CA VAL A 87 3.02 -19.04 -18.46
C VAL A 87 1.73 -18.32 -18.08
N PHE A 88 0.60 -18.99 -18.27
CA PHE A 88 -0.71 -18.38 -18.05
C PHE A 88 -1.02 -18.10 -16.58
N HIS A 89 -0.63 -19.01 -15.67
CA HIS A 89 -1.01 -18.96 -14.25
C HIS A 89 -0.14 -17.96 -13.46
N GLN A 90 -0.35 -16.67 -13.70
CA GLN A 90 0.41 -15.56 -13.09
C GLN A 90 -0.51 -14.45 -12.57
N PRO A 91 -1.11 -14.61 -11.36
CA PRO A 91 -2.07 -13.65 -10.81
C PRO A 91 -1.58 -12.21 -10.74
N TRP A 92 -0.31 -12.01 -10.39
CA TRP A 92 0.28 -10.68 -10.31
C TRP A 92 0.36 -10.00 -11.69
N VAL A 93 0.73 -10.75 -12.75
CA VAL A 93 0.86 -10.20 -14.11
C VAL A 93 -0.51 -9.86 -14.69
N HIS A 94 -1.53 -10.71 -14.48
CA HIS A 94 -2.91 -10.39 -14.89
C HIS A 94 -3.46 -9.16 -14.16
N GLY A 95 -3.13 -9.00 -12.87
CA GLY A 95 -3.45 -7.79 -12.12
C GLY A 95 -2.78 -6.53 -12.67
N ALA A 96 -1.50 -6.64 -13.04
CA ALA A 96 -0.75 -5.56 -13.69
C ALA A 96 -1.36 -5.18 -15.04
N LEU A 97 -1.67 -6.17 -15.89
CA LEU A 97 -2.34 -5.95 -17.17
C LEU A 97 -3.71 -5.31 -16.99
N ALA A 98 -4.52 -5.77 -16.02
CA ALA A 98 -5.82 -5.16 -15.73
C ALA A 98 -5.69 -3.67 -15.41
N TRP A 99 -4.71 -3.30 -14.57
CA TRP A 99 -4.43 -1.91 -14.24
C TRP A 99 -3.92 -1.11 -15.45
N LEU A 100 -2.97 -1.68 -16.21
CA LEU A 100 -2.38 -1.04 -17.39
C LEU A 100 -3.45 -0.75 -18.45
N PHE A 101 -4.35 -1.70 -18.71
CA PHE A 101 -5.44 -1.51 -19.67
C PHE A 101 -6.42 -0.41 -19.25
N VAL A 102 -6.72 -0.27 -17.95
CA VAL A 102 -7.47 0.90 -17.46
C VAL A 102 -6.70 2.18 -17.76
N LYS A 103 -5.39 2.20 -17.51
CA LYS A 103 -4.55 3.38 -17.73
C LYS A 103 -4.45 3.78 -19.20
N THR A 104 -4.45 2.83 -20.12
CA THR A 104 -4.39 3.08 -21.57
C THR A 104 -5.76 3.21 -22.21
N GLY A 105 -6.85 3.10 -21.44
CA GLY A 105 -8.22 3.30 -21.92
C GLY A 105 -8.92 2.07 -22.50
N ASP A 106 -8.29 0.88 -22.44
CA ASP A 106 -8.89 -0.38 -22.88
C ASP A 106 -9.68 -1.04 -21.73
N ILE A 107 -10.90 -0.55 -21.50
CA ILE A 107 -11.73 -1.00 -20.38
C ILE A 107 -12.18 -2.46 -20.54
N GLU A 108 -12.33 -2.95 -21.77
CA GLU A 108 -12.75 -4.33 -22.02
C GLU A 108 -11.63 -5.33 -21.71
N ALA A 109 -10.40 -5.05 -22.19
CA ALA A 109 -9.24 -5.86 -21.85
C ALA A 109 -8.95 -5.81 -20.34
N ALA A 110 -9.13 -4.64 -19.70
CA ALA A 110 -8.99 -4.50 -18.26
C ALA A 110 -9.93 -5.43 -17.48
N ARG A 111 -11.22 -5.44 -17.84
CA ARG A 111 -12.22 -6.32 -17.20
C ARG A 111 -11.88 -7.79 -17.42
N THR A 112 -11.45 -8.15 -18.62
CA THR A 112 -11.06 -9.51 -18.96
C THR A 112 -9.85 -9.97 -18.15
N ALA A 113 -8.79 -9.16 -18.10
CA ALA A 113 -7.59 -9.45 -17.32
C ALA A 113 -7.91 -9.56 -15.82
N LYS A 114 -8.80 -8.72 -15.29
CA LYS A 114 -9.25 -8.80 -13.89
C LYS A 114 -10.06 -10.07 -13.63
N ALA A 115 -10.96 -10.44 -14.53
CA ALA A 115 -11.74 -11.68 -14.41
C ALA A 115 -10.84 -12.92 -14.45
N VAL A 116 -9.85 -12.95 -15.35
CA VAL A 116 -8.82 -14.01 -15.39
C VAL A 116 -8.04 -14.05 -14.09
N GLN A 117 -7.58 -12.90 -13.58
CA GLN A 117 -6.88 -12.81 -12.30
C GLN A 117 -7.67 -13.47 -11.16
N HIS A 118 -8.97 -13.18 -11.07
CA HIS A 118 -9.85 -13.78 -10.06
C HIS A 118 -10.04 -15.28 -10.28
N ALA A 119 -10.23 -15.73 -11.52
CA ALA A 119 -10.50 -17.13 -11.84
C ALA A 119 -9.32 -18.06 -11.53
N ILE A 120 -8.08 -17.57 -11.60
CA ILE A 120 -6.89 -18.38 -11.32
C ILE A 120 -6.48 -18.36 -9.84
N LEU A 121 -7.01 -17.42 -9.05
CA LEU A 121 -6.75 -17.39 -7.62
C LEU A 121 -7.72 -18.34 -6.90
N PRO A 122 -7.27 -19.04 -5.85
CA PRO A 122 -8.16 -19.86 -5.05
C PRO A 122 -9.23 -18.98 -4.39
N GLU A 123 -10.45 -19.52 -4.26
CA GLU A 123 -11.47 -18.86 -3.45
C GLU A 123 -10.97 -18.68 -2.01
N GLN A 124 -11.13 -17.46 -1.50
CA GLN A 124 -10.71 -17.11 -0.16
C GLN A 124 -11.94 -16.77 0.69
N ASN A 125 -12.35 -17.71 1.53
CA ASN A 125 -13.43 -17.54 2.49
C ASN A 125 -12.93 -16.99 3.84
N GLU A 126 -11.65 -16.61 3.94
CA GLU A 126 -11.07 -16.02 5.15
C GLU A 126 -11.57 -14.57 5.36
N ALA A 127 -11.73 -14.15 6.61
CA ALA A 127 -12.05 -12.76 6.93
C ALA A 127 -10.94 -11.81 6.42
N PRO A 128 -11.28 -10.59 5.97
CA PRO A 128 -10.27 -9.65 5.51
C PRO A 128 -9.37 -9.16 6.64
N LEU A 129 -8.09 -8.94 6.34
CA LEU A 129 -7.23 -8.11 7.19
C LEU A 129 -7.54 -6.64 6.87
N PHE A 130 -7.94 -5.86 7.89
CA PHE A 130 -8.13 -4.43 7.71
C PHE A 130 -6.81 -3.71 8.01
N VAL A 131 -6.36 -2.87 7.09
CA VAL A 131 -5.14 -2.09 7.24
C VAL A 131 -5.48 -0.61 7.13
N VAL A 132 -5.21 0.16 8.18
CA VAL A 132 -5.29 1.62 8.13
C VAL A 132 -3.91 2.18 7.82
N THR A 133 -3.84 3.01 6.80
CA THR A 133 -2.60 3.60 6.30
C THR A 133 -2.78 5.07 5.97
N GLY A 134 -1.67 5.78 5.84
CA GLY A 134 -1.63 7.19 5.52
C GLY A 134 -0.38 7.88 6.07
N PRO A 135 -0.10 9.11 5.65
CA PRO A 135 0.96 9.92 6.23
C PRO A 135 0.76 10.16 7.73
N PRO A 136 1.82 10.37 8.51
CA PRO A 136 1.70 10.86 9.88
C PRO A 136 0.79 12.09 9.92
N ARG A 137 -0.20 12.10 10.83
CA ARG A 137 -1.20 13.19 11.01
C ARG A 137 -2.29 13.29 9.93
N SER A 138 -2.44 12.32 9.03
CA SER A 138 -3.57 12.30 8.08
C SER A 138 -4.90 11.84 8.69
N GLY A 139 -4.95 11.55 10.00
CA GLY A 139 -6.15 11.02 10.65
C GLY A 139 -6.24 9.50 10.70
N THR A 140 -5.11 8.78 10.59
CA THR A 140 -5.09 7.31 10.71
C THR A 140 -5.66 6.80 12.04
N SER A 141 -5.51 7.52 13.15
CA SER A 141 -6.18 7.16 14.41
C SER A 141 -7.71 7.31 14.33
N LEU A 142 -8.21 8.29 13.57
CA LEU A 142 -9.65 8.47 13.35
C LEU A 142 -10.24 7.28 12.55
N ALA A 143 -9.53 6.83 11.51
CA ALA A 143 -9.93 5.62 10.77
C ALA A 143 -9.87 4.35 11.63
N MET A 144 -8.88 4.19 12.50
CA MET A 144 -8.83 3.07 13.46
C MET A 144 -10.05 3.08 14.39
N GLN A 145 -10.44 4.25 14.92
CA GLN A 145 -11.61 4.38 15.78
C GLN A 145 -12.92 4.14 15.02
N LEU A 146 -13.02 4.57 13.75
CA LEU A 146 -14.14 4.23 12.89
C LEU A 146 -14.29 2.71 12.73
N LEU A 147 -13.19 2.01 12.44
CA LEU A 147 -13.23 0.55 12.34
C LEU A 147 -13.64 -0.09 13.68
N GLN A 148 -13.11 0.40 14.80
CA GLN A 148 -13.47 -0.07 16.14
C GLN A 148 -14.96 0.17 16.46
N SER A 149 -15.52 1.34 16.14
CA SER A 149 -16.95 1.63 16.32
C SER A 149 -17.84 0.76 15.43
N LEU A 150 -17.29 0.32 14.31
CA LEU A 150 -17.86 -0.69 13.42
C LEU A 150 -17.54 -2.12 13.87
N GLY A 151 -17.08 -2.36 15.09
CA GLY A 151 -16.86 -3.70 15.64
C GLY A 151 -15.66 -4.45 15.04
N ILE A 152 -14.77 -3.76 14.33
CA ILE A 152 -13.50 -4.33 13.85
C ILE A 152 -12.43 -4.06 14.89
N GLU A 153 -12.07 -5.10 15.64
CA GLU A 153 -11.13 -5.00 16.76
C GLU A 153 -9.73 -4.51 16.29
N PRO A 154 -9.13 -3.49 16.93
CA PRO A 154 -7.78 -3.05 16.62
C PRO A 154 -6.73 -4.03 17.12
N ILE A 155 -5.64 -4.20 16.38
CA ILE A 155 -4.41 -4.83 16.83
C ILE A 155 -3.54 -3.76 17.47
N THR A 156 -3.54 -3.71 18.79
CA THR A 156 -2.74 -2.78 19.61
C THR A 156 -2.22 -3.52 20.83
N ASP A 157 -1.07 -3.12 21.36
CA ASP A 157 -0.53 -3.64 22.62
C ASP A 157 -0.79 -2.68 23.81
N GLU A 158 -1.51 -1.57 23.55
CA GLU A 158 -1.86 -0.54 24.53
C GLU A 158 -0.66 0.05 25.30
N THR A 159 0.56 -0.15 24.80
CA THR A 159 1.80 0.26 25.48
C THR A 159 1.90 1.77 25.59
N ARG A 160 1.51 2.48 24.52
CA ARG A 160 1.51 3.94 24.49
C ARG A 160 0.16 4.48 24.92
N LYS A 161 0.13 4.96 26.18
CA LYS A 161 -1.05 5.58 26.79
C LYS A 161 -1.40 6.90 26.12
N ALA A 162 -2.65 7.32 26.32
CA ALA A 162 -3.15 8.63 25.93
C ALA A 162 -2.25 9.75 26.46
N ASP A 163 -2.04 10.77 25.65
CA ASP A 163 -1.30 11.99 26.02
C ASP A 163 -2.02 13.26 25.52
N ASN A 164 -1.41 14.43 25.73
CA ASN A 164 -1.97 15.73 25.34
C ASN A 164 -2.17 15.87 23.82
N PHE A 165 -1.45 15.09 23.00
CA PHE A 165 -1.55 15.12 21.54
C PHE A 165 -2.53 14.08 20.98
N ASN A 166 -2.81 13.01 21.74
CA ASN A 166 -3.78 11.98 21.41
C ASN A 166 -4.40 11.38 22.67
N ALA A 167 -5.41 12.05 23.18
CA ALA A 167 -6.09 11.68 24.42
C ALA A 167 -6.96 10.40 24.31
N ALA A 168 -7.06 9.80 23.12
CA ALA A 168 -7.73 8.51 22.89
C ALA A 168 -6.76 7.31 22.92
N GLY A 169 -5.47 7.55 23.17
CA GLY A 169 -4.44 6.52 23.12
C GLY A 169 -4.04 6.17 21.69
N TYR A 170 -3.02 5.35 21.58
CA TYR A 170 -2.42 5.02 20.30
C TYR A 170 -2.76 3.59 19.87
N PHE A 171 -2.94 3.42 18.56
CA PHE A 171 -3.17 2.11 17.93
C PHE A 171 -1.87 1.50 17.38
N GLU A 172 -0.71 2.01 17.81
CA GLU A 172 0.55 1.42 17.43
C GLU A 172 0.78 0.12 18.19
N HIS A 173 1.40 -0.85 17.52
CA HIS A 173 1.85 -2.10 18.12
C HIS A 173 3.37 -2.17 17.97
N GLU A 174 4.08 -2.56 19.03
CA GLU A 174 5.55 -2.57 19.10
C GLU A 174 6.18 -3.46 18.03
N LYS A 175 5.60 -4.62 17.70
CA LYS A 175 6.03 -5.43 16.54
C LYS A 175 6.03 -4.66 15.22
N ILE A 176 5.01 -3.84 14.96
CA ILE A 176 4.95 -3.02 13.73
C ILE A 176 6.02 -1.94 13.78
N LYS A 177 6.15 -1.26 14.92
CA LYS A 177 7.13 -0.19 15.14
C LYS A 177 8.58 -0.68 15.01
N ASN A 178 8.87 -1.85 15.56
CA ASN A 178 10.19 -2.49 15.53
C ASN A 178 10.41 -3.36 14.29
N TRP A 179 9.40 -3.47 13.41
CA TRP A 179 9.43 -4.26 12.18
C TRP A 179 9.78 -5.75 12.41
N THR A 180 9.30 -6.33 13.51
CA THR A 180 9.57 -7.72 13.93
C THR A 180 8.37 -8.64 13.75
N PHE A 181 7.50 -8.35 12.79
CA PHE A 181 6.34 -9.17 12.43
C PHE A 181 6.53 -9.84 11.08
N ASP A 182 5.79 -10.92 10.85
CA ASP A 182 5.82 -11.69 9.62
C ASP A 182 4.40 -11.94 9.07
N VAL A 183 4.35 -12.65 7.94
CA VAL A 183 3.11 -13.03 7.26
C VAL A 183 2.18 -13.82 8.19
N GLN A 184 2.73 -14.73 9.00
CA GLN A 184 1.93 -15.62 9.84
C GLN A 184 1.28 -14.86 10.99
N TRP A 185 2.01 -13.90 11.57
CA TRP A 185 1.46 -13.02 12.60
C TRP A 185 0.27 -12.21 12.07
N LEU A 186 0.40 -11.59 10.89
CA LEU A 186 -0.72 -10.86 10.28
C LEU A 186 -1.87 -11.78 9.89
N LYS A 187 -1.59 -12.98 9.39
CA LYS A 187 -2.61 -13.98 9.06
C LYS A 187 -3.44 -14.37 10.29
N GLY A 188 -2.81 -14.47 11.47
CA GLY A 188 -3.49 -14.75 12.74
C GLY A 188 -4.45 -13.65 13.21
N HIS A 189 -4.44 -12.48 12.58
CA HIS A 189 -5.27 -11.33 12.94
C HIS A 189 -6.29 -10.94 11.85
N ARG A 190 -6.67 -11.87 10.98
CA ARG A 190 -7.79 -11.65 10.06
C ARG A 190 -9.08 -11.28 10.79
N GLY A 191 -9.88 -10.41 10.19
CA GLY A 191 -11.06 -9.81 10.82
C GLY A 191 -10.76 -8.63 11.74
N ARG A 192 -9.47 -8.31 11.99
CA ARG A 192 -9.02 -7.21 12.84
C ARG A 192 -8.37 -6.09 12.03
N SER A 193 -8.18 -4.93 12.65
CA SER A 193 -7.56 -3.76 12.04
C SER A 193 -6.14 -3.51 12.55
N VAL A 194 -5.21 -3.25 11.63
CA VAL A 194 -3.82 -2.90 11.94
C VAL A 194 -3.47 -1.55 11.35
N LYS A 195 -2.75 -0.72 12.11
CA LYS A 195 -2.23 0.55 11.62
C LYS A 195 -0.80 0.35 11.09
N ILE A 196 -0.60 0.56 9.79
CA ILE A 196 0.72 0.54 9.14
C ILE A 196 0.85 1.81 8.32
N VAL A 197 1.81 2.67 8.65
CA VAL A 197 1.99 3.94 7.93
C VAL A 197 2.39 3.72 6.46
N ALA A 198 1.98 4.64 5.59
CA ALA A 198 2.06 4.50 4.13
C ALA A 198 3.40 4.03 3.54
N PRO A 199 4.58 4.57 3.91
CA PRO A 199 5.83 4.19 3.25
C PRO A 199 6.26 2.76 3.64
N LEU A 200 5.72 2.23 4.74
CA LEU A 200 6.04 0.89 5.23
C LEU A 200 5.07 -0.15 4.67
N LEU A 201 3.83 0.23 4.34
CA LEU A 201 2.82 -0.72 3.88
C LEU A 201 3.26 -1.46 2.60
N VAL A 202 3.89 -0.77 1.65
CA VAL A 202 4.42 -1.38 0.40
C VAL A 202 5.46 -2.47 0.68
N LYS A 203 6.13 -2.41 1.84
CA LYS A 203 7.16 -3.37 2.27
C LYS A 203 6.64 -4.38 3.29
N ALA A 204 5.40 -4.24 3.75
CA ALA A 204 4.84 -5.09 4.78
C ALA A 204 4.69 -6.53 4.26
N PRO A 205 5.02 -7.54 5.08
CA PRO A 205 4.80 -8.95 4.76
C PRO A 205 3.29 -9.30 4.85
N LEU A 206 2.48 -8.70 3.99
CA LEU A 206 1.03 -8.92 3.98
C LEU A 206 0.71 -10.36 3.53
N PRO A 207 -0.26 -11.03 4.18
CA PRO A 207 -0.70 -12.35 3.77
C PRO A 207 -1.47 -12.30 2.44
N GLU A 208 -1.40 -13.40 1.69
CA GLU A 208 -2.33 -13.67 0.59
C GLU A 208 -3.76 -13.74 1.11
N GLY A 209 -4.72 -13.35 0.28
CA GLY A 209 -6.15 -13.34 0.60
C GLY A 209 -6.72 -11.95 0.91
N PRO A 210 -7.99 -11.88 1.31
CA PRO A 210 -8.77 -10.64 1.38
C PRO A 210 -8.12 -9.60 2.30
N LYS A 211 -8.03 -8.36 1.84
CA LYS A 211 -7.50 -7.24 2.61
C LYS A 211 -8.24 -5.96 2.25
N VAL A 212 -8.50 -5.13 3.25
CA VAL A 212 -9.22 -3.86 3.10
C VAL A 212 -8.27 -2.77 3.56
N ILE A 213 -7.83 -1.92 2.64
CA ILE A 213 -6.85 -0.86 2.87
C ILE A 213 -7.62 0.45 3.02
N LEU A 214 -7.72 0.97 4.24
CA LEU A 214 -8.27 2.29 4.52
C LEU A 214 -7.13 3.31 4.45
N ALA A 215 -7.03 4.02 3.33
CA ALA A 215 -5.98 5.00 3.07
C ALA A 215 -6.46 6.42 3.44
N MET A 216 -5.88 6.97 4.51
CA MET A 216 -6.16 8.32 4.97
C MET A 216 -5.38 9.37 4.18
N ARG A 217 -6.13 10.30 3.59
CA ARG A 217 -5.67 11.50 2.88
C ARG A 217 -5.94 12.75 3.75
N ARG A 218 -5.13 13.78 3.55
CA ARG A 218 -5.30 15.09 4.18
C ARG A 218 -4.65 16.15 3.30
N GLU A 219 -5.19 17.36 3.29
CA GLU A 219 -4.60 18.45 2.53
C GLU A 219 -3.16 18.75 3.01
N SER A 220 -2.26 18.91 2.03
CA SER A 220 -0.80 18.96 2.22
C SER A 220 -0.34 20.02 3.22
N GLN A 221 -0.89 21.24 3.15
CA GLN A 221 -0.54 22.33 4.06
C GLN A 221 -1.04 22.07 5.50
N ALA A 222 -2.24 21.52 5.66
CA ALA A 222 -2.83 21.21 6.97
C ALA A 222 -2.09 20.04 7.66
N LEU A 223 -1.65 19.05 6.88
CA LEU A 223 -0.86 17.92 7.34
C LEU A 223 0.47 18.38 7.96
N LEU A 224 1.24 19.19 7.23
CA LEU A 224 2.58 19.64 7.66
C LEU A 224 2.52 20.57 8.88
N LYS A 225 1.54 21.48 8.94
CA LYS A 225 1.31 22.32 10.14
C LYS A 225 1.04 21.46 11.37
N SER A 226 0.22 20.43 11.24
CA SER A 226 -0.09 19.53 12.36
C SER A 226 1.11 18.70 12.81
N GLN A 227 1.97 18.27 11.88
CA GLN A 227 3.20 17.55 12.21
C GLN A 227 4.16 18.40 13.06
N ARG A 228 4.37 19.66 12.68
CA ARG A 228 5.27 20.56 13.41
C ARG A 228 4.81 20.92 14.80
N HIS A 229 3.52 21.16 14.96
CA HIS A 229 2.93 21.41 16.27
C HIS A 229 3.21 20.22 17.21
N MET A 230 3.06 18.98 16.72
CA MET A 230 3.37 17.77 17.49
C MET A 230 4.86 17.61 17.80
N MET A 231 5.74 18.04 16.89
CA MET A 231 7.19 17.99 17.09
C MET A 231 7.73 19.19 17.90
N GLY A 232 6.87 20.15 18.29
CA GLY A 232 7.29 21.37 19.00
C GLY A 232 8.14 22.33 18.16
N VAL A 233 8.06 22.23 16.82
CA VAL A 233 8.91 22.98 15.87
C VAL A 233 8.07 23.75 14.85
N GLU A 234 7.11 24.53 15.34
CA GLU A 234 6.13 25.26 14.51
C GLU A 234 6.76 26.16 13.42
N SER A 235 7.96 26.70 13.70
CA SER A 235 8.71 27.60 12.83
C SER A 235 9.65 26.91 11.83
N ALA A 236 9.76 25.58 11.83
CA ALA A 236 10.62 24.88 10.86
C ALA A 236 10.18 25.19 9.41
N PRO A 237 11.07 25.33 8.41
CA PRO A 237 10.66 25.54 7.01
C PRO A 237 10.00 24.30 6.40
N LEU A 238 9.02 24.48 5.49
CA LEU A 238 8.36 23.36 4.77
C LEU A 238 9.38 22.82 3.78
N GLN A 239 9.81 21.58 4.00
CA GLN A 239 10.64 20.89 3.02
C GLN A 239 9.69 20.27 1.99
N TRP A 240 9.80 20.74 0.75
CA TRP A 240 8.91 20.35 -0.35
C TRP A 240 9.06 18.86 -0.69
N ASP A 241 10.26 18.31 -0.46
CA ASP A 241 10.59 16.91 -0.67
C ASP A 241 9.81 15.93 0.22
N GLU A 242 9.26 16.37 1.35
CA GLU A 242 8.49 15.52 2.25
C GLU A 242 7.10 15.20 1.68
N LEU A 243 6.44 16.20 1.08
CA LEU A 243 5.13 16.02 0.43
C LEU A 243 5.23 15.10 -0.77
N ASP A 244 6.21 15.35 -1.63
CA ASP A 244 6.46 14.53 -2.82
C ASP A 244 6.73 13.07 -2.42
N ARG A 245 7.42 12.82 -1.30
CA ARG A 245 7.61 11.46 -0.77
C ARG A 245 6.31 10.81 -0.34
N TRP A 246 5.41 11.57 0.30
CA TRP A 246 4.11 11.04 0.76
C TRP A 246 3.17 10.74 -0.39
N GLU A 247 3.10 11.65 -1.37
CA GLU A 247 2.33 11.44 -2.59
C GLU A 247 2.86 10.23 -3.36
N LYS A 248 4.18 10.17 -3.58
CA LYS A 248 4.80 9.00 -4.22
C LYS A 248 4.53 7.69 -3.48
N ALA A 249 4.67 7.67 -2.15
CA ALA A 249 4.38 6.47 -1.36
C ALA A 249 2.91 6.05 -1.46
N HIS A 250 2.00 7.02 -1.57
CA HIS A 250 0.59 6.74 -1.79
C HIS A 250 0.34 6.19 -3.20
N ASP A 251 0.94 6.76 -4.24
CA ASP A 251 0.77 6.28 -5.62
C ASP A 251 1.33 4.86 -5.79
N GLU A 252 2.49 4.57 -5.18
CA GLU A 252 3.06 3.22 -5.13
C GLU A 252 2.12 2.24 -4.43
N MET A 253 1.52 2.65 -3.31
CA MET A 253 0.54 1.85 -2.56
C MET A 253 -0.74 1.62 -3.39
N ALA A 254 -1.29 2.66 -4.01
CA ALA A 254 -2.50 2.60 -4.81
C ALA A 254 -2.30 1.68 -6.02
N LEU A 255 -1.17 1.80 -6.72
CA LEU A 255 -0.79 0.90 -7.80
C LEU A 255 -0.70 -0.55 -7.32
N LEU A 256 0.05 -0.81 -6.25
CA LEU A 256 0.26 -2.15 -5.71
C LEU A 256 -1.07 -2.86 -5.41
N PHE A 257 -1.98 -2.17 -4.72
CA PHE A 257 -3.26 -2.77 -4.32
C PHE A 257 -4.31 -2.76 -5.41
N ALA A 258 -4.25 -1.85 -6.39
CA ALA A 258 -5.12 -1.95 -7.57
C ALA A 258 -4.83 -3.22 -8.38
N MET A 259 -3.57 -3.65 -8.42
CA MET A 259 -3.14 -4.89 -9.07
C MET A 259 -3.45 -6.15 -8.24
N ASP A 260 -3.88 -6.04 -6.99
CA ASP A 260 -4.20 -7.19 -6.14
C ASP A 260 -5.72 -7.52 -6.24
N ALA A 261 -6.05 -8.75 -6.66
CA ALA A 261 -7.45 -9.21 -6.72
C ALA A 261 -8.14 -9.27 -5.36
N HIS A 262 -7.38 -9.44 -4.29
CA HIS A 262 -7.92 -9.58 -2.94
C HIS A 262 -7.86 -8.28 -2.14
N ALA A 263 -7.37 -7.19 -2.73
CA ALA A 263 -7.34 -5.90 -2.06
C ALA A 263 -8.56 -5.05 -2.43
N THR A 264 -9.14 -4.42 -1.43
CA THR A 264 -10.10 -3.32 -1.60
C THR A 264 -9.50 -2.08 -0.97
N VAL A 265 -9.22 -1.04 -1.77
CA VAL A 265 -8.73 0.25 -1.27
C VAL A 265 -9.92 1.17 -1.07
N ILE A 266 -9.98 1.81 0.10
CA ILE A 266 -10.98 2.80 0.48
C ILE A 266 -10.21 4.05 0.90
N GLU A 267 -10.37 5.13 0.17
CA GLU A 267 -9.73 6.40 0.50
C GLU A 267 -10.65 7.25 1.38
N LEU A 268 -10.11 7.77 2.48
CA LEU A 268 -10.84 8.66 3.37
C LEU A 268 -10.07 9.96 3.50
N TRP A 269 -10.74 11.09 3.27
CA TRP A 269 -10.16 12.40 3.46
C TRP A 269 -10.53 12.92 4.83
N PHE A 270 -9.52 13.38 5.57
CA PHE A 270 -9.73 13.95 6.90
C PHE A 270 -10.76 15.07 6.85
N GLU A 271 -10.65 15.99 5.89
CA GLU A 271 -11.52 17.15 5.73
C GLU A 271 -12.99 16.76 5.54
N ASP A 272 -13.28 15.72 4.75
CA ASP A 272 -14.66 15.23 4.57
C ASP A 272 -15.26 14.70 5.87
N LEU A 273 -14.47 13.96 6.64
CA LEU A 273 -14.94 13.38 7.89
C LEU A 273 -15.27 14.47 8.90
N MET A 274 -14.48 15.56 8.89
CA MET A 274 -14.73 16.72 9.73
C MET A 274 -15.96 17.51 9.28
N GLU A 275 -16.07 17.82 7.99
CA GLU A 275 -17.19 18.57 7.43
C GLU A 275 -18.52 17.84 7.62
N ALA A 276 -18.51 16.52 7.39
CA ALA A 276 -19.70 15.70 7.53
C ALA A 276 -20.15 15.56 9.00
N GLU A 277 -19.25 15.64 9.97
CA GLU A 277 -19.64 15.72 11.38
C GLU A 277 -20.19 17.09 11.75
N GLN A 278 -19.48 18.17 11.40
CA GLN A 278 -19.79 19.54 11.81
C GLN A 278 -21.07 20.07 11.15
N GLN A 279 -21.23 19.81 9.86
CA GLN A 279 -22.28 20.40 9.03
C GLN A 279 -23.34 19.37 8.61
N GLY A 280 -23.12 18.08 8.87
CA GLY A 280 -23.99 17.01 8.39
C GLY A 280 -23.92 16.78 6.87
N ALA A 281 -23.05 17.49 6.16
CA ALA A 281 -22.89 17.40 4.72
C ALA A 281 -21.92 16.27 4.35
N VAL A 282 -22.43 15.21 3.70
CA VAL A 282 -21.60 14.09 3.23
C VAL A 282 -21.18 14.36 1.80
N SER A 283 -19.88 14.58 1.57
CA SER A 283 -19.35 14.79 0.22
C SER A 283 -19.53 13.53 -0.66
N PRO A 284 -19.63 13.67 -2.00
CA PRO A 284 -19.76 12.51 -2.90
C PRO A 284 -18.64 11.48 -2.73
N ARG A 285 -17.40 11.94 -2.52
CA ARG A 285 -16.24 11.05 -2.29
C ARG A 285 -16.34 10.29 -0.97
N LEU A 286 -16.82 10.92 0.10
CA LEU A 286 -17.07 10.23 1.37
C LEU A 286 -18.22 9.22 1.23
N MET A 287 -19.31 9.60 0.56
CA MET A 287 -20.44 8.71 0.32
C MET A 287 -20.02 7.43 -0.43
N GLN A 288 -19.20 7.56 -1.47
CA GLN A 288 -18.66 6.43 -2.21
C GLN A 288 -17.82 5.52 -1.29
N SER A 289 -16.98 6.11 -0.45
CA SER A 289 -16.10 5.37 0.46
C SER A 289 -16.89 4.60 1.52
N LEU A 290 -17.94 5.22 2.08
CA LEU A 290 -18.86 4.56 3.01
C LEU A 290 -19.68 3.45 2.34
N ALA A 291 -20.04 3.61 1.06
CA ALA A 291 -20.73 2.57 0.30
C ALA A 291 -19.82 1.33 0.07
N VAL A 292 -18.54 1.54 -0.23
CA VAL A 292 -17.57 0.43 -0.32
C VAL A 292 -17.41 -0.24 1.04
N LEU A 293 -17.27 0.53 2.12
CA LEU A 293 -17.15 -0.05 3.47
C LEU A 293 -18.42 -0.81 3.88
N THR A 294 -19.60 -0.31 3.53
CA THR A 294 -20.89 -0.99 3.72
C THR A 294 -20.92 -2.35 3.02
N LYS A 295 -20.48 -2.41 1.77
CA LYS A 295 -20.40 -3.66 0.99
C LYS A 295 -19.41 -4.65 1.62
N VAL A 296 -18.23 -4.18 2.02
CA VAL A 296 -17.19 -5.00 2.64
C VAL A 296 -17.64 -5.57 3.99
N LEU A 297 -18.25 -4.74 4.84
CA LEU A 297 -18.68 -5.13 6.18
C LEU A 297 -20.03 -5.84 6.22
N LYS A 298 -20.76 -5.88 5.08
CA LYS A 298 -22.12 -6.43 4.97
C LYS A 298 -23.08 -5.83 6.00
N LYS A 299 -22.91 -4.54 6.29
CA LYS A 299 -23.79 -3.76 7.19
C LYS A 299 -23.74 -2.29 6.82
N THR A 300 -24.80 -1.55 7.10
CA THR A 300 -24.87 -0.12 6.84
C THR A 300 -23.77 0.63 7.59
N VAL A 301 -22.98 1.39 6.84
CA VAL A 301 -22.03 2.37 7.36
C VAL A 301 -22.45 3.75 6.86
N ASP A 302 -22.76 4.65 7.77
CA ASP A 302 -23.14 6.02 7.47
C ASP A 302 -22.50 7.04 8.43
N ILE A 303 -22.86 8.31 8.25
CA ILE A 303 -22.31 9.42 9.04
C ILE A 303 -22.66 9.33 10.54
N SER A 304 -23.72 8.63 10.93
CA SER A 304 -24.07 8.43 12.34
C SER A 304 -23.01 7.60 13.07
N ASN A 305 -22.40 6.63 12.38
CA ASN A 305 -21.28 5.84 12.91
C ASN A 305 -20.02 6.69 13.12
N LEU A 306 -19.87 7.77 12.35
CA LEU A 306 -18.76 8.72 12.45
C LEU A 306 -18.98 9.77 13.54
N LYS A 307 -20.22 10.23 13.78
CA LYS A 307 -20.53 11.26 14.78
C LYS A 307 -20.05 10.88 16.19
N GLY A 308 -20.18 9.61 16.60
CA GLY A 308 -19.66 9.15 17.89
C GLY A 308 -18.14 9.21 17.99
N VAL A 309 -17.45 8.96 16.88
CA VAL A 309 -15.98 8.93 16.80
C VAL A 309 -15.40 10.35 16.72
N VAL A 310 -15.86 11.14 15.76
CA VAL A 310 -15.32 12.49 15.49
C VAL A 310 -15.63 13.47 16.64
N LYS A 311 -16.81 13.39 17.28
CA LYS A 311 -17.11 14.22 18.48
C LYS A 311 -16.15 13.98 19.62
N THR A 312 -15.71 12.74 19.81
CA THR A 312 -14.72 12.39 20.85
C THR A 312 -13.37 13.05 20.57
N GLN A 313 -13.05 13.29 19.29
CA GLN A 313 -11.82 13.92 18.84
C GLN A 313 -11.90 15.47 18.86
N LEU A 314 -13.04 16.06 18.46
CA LEU A 314 -13.26 17.50 18.41
C LEU A 314 -13.45 18.18 19.77
N ARG A 315 -13.94 17.47 20.79
CA ARG A 315 -14.07 18.01 22.16
C ARG A 315 -12.73 18.41 22.82
N ARG A 316 -11.61 18.22 22.13
CA ARG A 316 -10.26 18.29 22.69
C ARG A 316 -9.28 19.11 21.83
N PHE A 317 -9.80 19.91 20.90
CA PHE A 317 -9.09 20.99 20.21
C PHE A 317 -9.72 22.34 20.59
#